data_AF-A0A3M6QG02-F1
#
_entry.id   AF-A0A3M6QG02-F1
#
_cell.length_a   1.000
_cell.length_b   1.000
_cell.length_c   1.000
_cell.angle_alpha   90.00
_cell.angle_beta   90.00
_cell.angle_gamma   90.00
#
_symmetry.space_group_name_H-M   'P 1'
#
loop_
_entity.id
_entity.type
_entity.pdbx_description
1 polymer ?
#
loop_
_entity_poly.entity_id
_entity_poly.type
_entity_poly.pdbx_seq_one_letter_code
_entity_poly.pdbx_strand_id
1 'polypeptide(L)'
;MPPAPLPSFATRLIDWQRTHGRHGLPWQGTRDPYRVWLSEIMLQQTQVQTVLAYFPRFIQRFADVQALAAASADEVMQLWSGLGYYSRARNLHRAAGQVVAQFGGQFPTQVQALQSLPGIGRSTAHAIAAFCAGERVSIFDANVQRVVARYLAFEGDLAQAAHVRQLWALADGLLPAPDTDLRQAMPAYTQGLMDLGATTCTPRRPQCPRCPVAQDCRALRTERVLSYPVKTRKLKRSSETWYWLVLADGPLHAPGTHVLLEKRPERGIWAGLHCFAVLPSQEALLARLTHYTEAAALAGWPGCAGGADQAARPAPAVQWHSGFRHVLTHKDLLLIPALARLPHAGAQPRPALCVGPQENGAPLRWVAVGNILSGAVATPAPLLAWLKAQQSCTSSRITNQI
;
A
#
# COMPACT_ATOMS: atom_id res chain seq x y z
N MET A 1 24.04 -47.10 21.95
CA MET A 1 22.92 -46.76 21.06
C MET A 1 23.28 -45.49 20.32
N PRO A 2 23.16 -45.43 18.98
CA PRO A 2 23.27 -44.15 18.29
C PRO A 2 22.22 -43.18 18.84
N PRO A 3 22.52 -41.86 18.93
CA PRO A 3 21.54 -40.88 19.37
C PRO A 3 20.31 -40.94 18.46
N ALA A 4 19.13 -40.76 19.04
CA ALA A 4 17.89 -40.69 18.27
C ALA A 4 18.01 -39.62 17.16
N PRO A 5 17.51 -39.87 15.95
CA PRO A 5 17.57 -38.89 14.87
C PRO A 5 16.86 -37.61 15.31
N LEU A 6 17.47 -36.46 15.01
CA LEU A 6 16.88 -35.16 15.34
C LEU A 6 15.52 -35.01 14.65
N PRO A 7 14.54 -34.33 15.28
CA PRO A 7 13.29 -34.03 14.63
C PRO A 7 13.51 -33.18 13.37
N SER A 8 12.62 -33.35 12.39
CA SER A 8 12.69 -32.64 11.11
C SER A 8 12.72 -31.11 11.29
N PHE A 9 13.14 -30.39 10.24
CA PHE A 9 13.04 -28.92 10.20
C PHE A 9 11.62 -28.45 10.55
N ALA A 10 10.61 -29.06 9.92
CA ALA A 10 9.21 -28.70 10.12
C ALA A 10 8.76 -28.93 11.56
N THR A 11 9.10 -30.09 12.15
CA THR A 11 8.72 -30.43 13.53
C THR A 11 9.24 -29.40 14.52
N ARG A 12 10.55 -29.10 14.48
CA ARG A 12 11.15 -28.10 15.39
C ARG A 12 10.55 -26.70 15.20
N LEU A 13 10.23 -26.34 13.95
CA LEU A 13 9.63 -25.05 13.65
C LEU A 13 8.19 -24.94 14.18
N ILE A 14 7.39 -26.01 14.03
CA ILE A 14 6.03 -26.10 14.56
C ILE A 14 6.05 -26.00 16.09
N ASP A 15 6.91 -26.77 16.76
CA ASP A 15 7.01 -26.79 18.22
C ASP A 15 7.45 -25.42 18.77
N TRP A 16 8.41 -24.79 18.10
CA TRP A 16 8.82 -23.42 18.40
C TRP A 16 7.70 -22.42 18.16
N GLN A 17 6.98 -22.50 17.05
CA GLN A 17 5.89 -21.55 16.76
C GLN A 17 4.78 -21.62 17.80
N ARG A 18 4.46 -22.81 18.31
CA ARG A 18 3.42 -23.01 19.33
C ARG A 18 3.77 -22.39 20.68
N THR A 19 5.05 -22.21 20.99
CA THR A 19 5.54 -21.79 22.31
C THR A 19 6.16 -20.39 22.33
N HIS A 20 6.77 -19.98 21.22
CA HIS A 20 7.54 -18.74 21.09
C HIS A 20 7.13 -17.89 19.89
N GLY A 21 6.24 -18.40 19.03
CA GLY A 21 5.73 -17.68 17.87
C GLY A 21 4.87 -16.49 18.27
N ARG A 22 4.51 -15.66 17.28
CA ARG A 22 3.55 -14.58 17.51
C ARG A 22 2.14 -15.17 17.56
N HIS A 23 1.40 -14.76 18.58
CA HIS A 23 0.00 -15.14 18.80
C HIS A 23 -0.86 -13.89 19.05
N GLY A 24 -2.17 -14.05 18.95
CA GLY A 24 -3.13 -13.00 19.29
C GLY A 24 -3.31 -11.90 18.24
N LEU A 25 -2.75 -12.07 17.03
CA LEU A 25 -3.06 -11.16 15.92
C LEU A 25 -4.52 -11.39 15.45
N PRO A 26 -5.28 -10.34 15.09
CA PRO A 26 -6.71 -10.46 14.74
C PRO A 26 -7.04 -11.41 13.58
N TRP A 27 -6.05 -11.70 12.74
CA TRP A 27 -6.15 -12.58 11.58
C TRP A 27 -5.53 -13.96 11.80
N GLN A 28 -5.03 -14.25 13.00
CA GLN A 28 -4.56 -15.59 13.40
C GLN A 28 -5.67 -16.42 14.02
N GLY A 29 -5.49 -17.75 14.04
CA GLY A 29 -6.42 -18.69 14.67
C GLY A 29 -7.75 -18.88 13.93
N THR A 30 -7.98 -18.13 12.85
CA THR A 30 -9.12 -18.30 11.95
C THR A 30 -8.72 -19.14 10.74
N ARG A 31 -9.70 -19.88 10.18
CA ARG A 31 -9.61 -20.54 8.87
C ARG A 31 -10.45 -19.85 7.81
N ASP A 32 -11.01 -18.68 8.14
CA ASP A 32 -11.77 -17.85 7.20
C ASP A 32 -10.84 -17.30 6.11
N PRO A 33 -10.97 -17.77 4.86
CA PRO A 33 -10.12 -17.32 3.75
C PRO A 33 -10.24 -15.84 3.46
N TYR A 34 -11.39 -15.20 3.70
CA TYR A 34 -11.56 -13.76 3.48
C TYR A 34 -10.66 -12.95 4.42
N ARG A 35 -10.70 -13.26 5.72
CA ARG A 35 -9.88 -12.61 6.75
C ARG A 35 -8.38 -12.84 6.54
N VAL A 36 -7.99 -14.09 6.25
CA VAL A 36 -6.60 -14.44 5.97
C VAL A 36 -6.11 -13.68 4.74
N TRP A 37 -6.84 -13.75 3.63
CA TRP A 37 -6.51 -13.02 2.40
C TRP A 37 -6.36 -11.51 2.64
N LEU A 38 -7.32 -10.88 3.31
CA LEU A 38 -7.28 -9.44 3.60
C LEU A 38 -6.00 -9.06 4.36
N SER A 39 -5.67 -9.82 5.41
CA SER A 39 -4.46 -9.58 6.20
C SER A 39 -3.18 -9.77 5.37
N GLU A 40 -3.12 -10.83 4.55
CA GLU A 40 -1.98 -11.12 3.68
C GLU A 40 -1.75 -9.99 2.67
N ILE A 41 -2.81 -9.48 2.03
CA ILE A 41 -2.69 -8.33 1.12
C ILE A 41 -2.25 -7.07 1.89
N MET A 42 -2.79 -6.81 3.09
CA MET A 42 -2.38 -5.68 3.91
C MET A 42 -0.91 -5.76 4.35
N LEU A 43 -0.40 -6.95 4.68
CA LEU A 43 0.97 -7.17 5.18
C LEU A 43 2.04 -7.10 4.08
N GLN A 44 1.65 -7.10 2.80
CA GLN A 44 2.61 -6.90 1.71
C GLN A 44 3.32 -5.55 1.84
N GLN A 45 4.63 -5.58 2.13
CA GLN A 45 5.46 -4.37 2.29
C GLN A 45 4.91 -3.37 3.34
N THR A 46 4.16 -3.86 4.33
CA THR A 46 3.58 -3.05 5.41
C THR A 46 3.85 -3.72 6.76
N GLN A 47 4.18 -2.92 7.78
CA GLN A 47 4.48 -3.46 9.11
C GLN A 47 3.21 -3.91 9.84
N VAL A 48 3.35 -4.96 10.67
CA VAL A 48 2.23 -5.53 11.46
C VAL A 48 1.54 -4.47 12.32
N GLN A 49 2.29 -3.61 13.01
CA GLN A 49 1.71 -2.55 13.85
C GLN A 49 0.84 -1.57 13.05
N THR A 50 1.24 -1.26 11.82
CA THR A 50 0.42 -0.45 10.93
C THR A 50 -0.86 -1.21 10.57
N VAL A 51 -0.76 -2.48 10.17
CA VAL A 51 -1.93 -3.28 9.78
C VAL A 51 -2.93 -3.46 10.94
N LEU A 52 -2.46 -3.59 12.18
CA LEU A 52 -3.32 -3.68 13.37
C LEU A 52 -4.28 -2.48 13.51
N ALA A 53 -3.89 -1.29 13.05
CA ALA A 53 -4.74 -0.11 13.07
C ALA A 53 -5.79 -0.05 11.94
N TYR A 54 -5.64 -0.86 10.89
CA TYR A 54 -6.50 -0.83 9.70
C TYR A 54 -7.40 -2.06 9.59
N PHE A 55 -6.88 -3.25 9.89
CA PHE A 55 -7.60 -4.51 9.72
C PHE A 55 -8.96 -4.54 10.43
N PRO A 56 -9.08 -4.12 11.71
CA PRO A 56 -10.38 -4.12 12.40
C PRO A 56 -11.41 -3.21 11.74
N ARG A 57 -11.00 -2.02 11.27
CA ARG A 57 -11.88 -1.06 10.59
C ARG A 57 -12.39 -1.59 9.25
N PHE A 58 -11.52 -2.29 8.50
CA PHE A 58 -11.90 -2.95 7.26
C PHE A 58 -12.91 -4.06 7.52
N ILE A 59 -12.66 -4.95 8.48
CA ILE A 59 -13.59 -6.04 8.81
C ILE A 59 -14.92 -5.50 9.35
N GLN A 60 -14.89 -4.42 10.13
CA GLN A 60 -16.11 -3.78 10.63
C GLN A 60 -16.97 -3.24 9.49
N ARG A 61 -16.36 -2.64 8.45
CA ARG A 61 -17.10 -2.09 7.31
C ARG A 61 -17.46 -3.15 6.26
N PHE A 62 -16.56 -4.08 6.01
CA PHE A 62 -16.67 -5.15 5.04
C PHE A 62 -16.51 -6.48 5.78
N ALA A 63 -17.62 -6.98 6.32
CA ALA A 63 -17.60 -8.18 7.16
C ALA A 63 -17.20 -9.44 6.38
N ASP A 64 -17.52 -9.49 5.09
CA ASP A 64 -17.25 -10.59 4.17
C ASP A 64 -16.85 -10.10 2.77
N VAL A 65 -16.60 -11.05 1.87
CA VAL A 65 -16.18 -10.76 0.49
C VAL A 65 -17.31 -10.10 -0.32
N GLN A 66 -18.57 -10.42 -0.02
CA GLN A 66 -19.75 -9.85 -0.67
C GLN A 66 -19.88 -8.36 -0.35
N ALA A 67 -19.76 -7.99 0.93
CA ALA A 67 -19.78 -6.61 1.38
C ALA A 67 -18.63 -5.79 0.78
N LEU A 68 -17.44 -6.39 0.66
CA LEU A 68 -16.31 -5.75 -0.02
C LEU A 68 -16.56 -5.58 -1.53
N ALA A 69 -17.13 -6.58 -2.20
CA ALA A 69 -17.42 -6.55 -3.64
C ALA A 69 -18.54 -5.57 -4.01
N ALA A 70 -19.51 -5.35 -3.11
CA ALA A 70 -20.61 -4.42 -3.29
C ALA A 70 -20.23 -2.96 -2.98
N ALA A 71 -19.06 -2.73 -2.36
CA ALA A 71 -18.60 -1.40 -1.99
C ALA A 71 -18.23 -0.55 -3.22
N SER A 72 -18.28 0.77 -3.06
CA SER A 72 -17.73 1.64 -4.11
C SER A 72 -16.20 1.60 -4.08
N ALA A 73 -15.56 1.77 -5.24
CA ALA A 73 -14.10 1.83 -5.30
C ALA A 73 -13.52 2.97 -4.45
N ASP A 74 -14.22 4.12 -4.38
CA ASP A 74 -13.80 5.26 -3.59
C ASP A 74 -13.84 4.96 -2.08
N GLU A 75 -14.85 4.22 -1.60
CA GLU A 75 -14.96 3.82 -0.20
C GLU A 75 -13.85 2.84 0.22
N VAL A 76 -13.54 1.85 -0.62
CA VAL A 76 -12.41 0.92 -0.37
C VAL A 76 -11.09 1.69 -0.30
N MET A 77 -10.88 2.62 -1.24
CA MET A 77 -9.68 3.45 -1.29
C MET A 77 -9.59 4.41 -0.09
N GLN A 78 -10.73 4.92 0.38
CA GLN A 78 -10.81 5.78 1.56
C GLN A 78 -10.33 5.04 2.80
N LEU A 79 -10.84 3.83 3.03
CA LEU A 79 -10.39 3.01 4.16
C LEU A 79 -8.93 2.58 4.03
N TRP A 80 -8.44 2.36 2.81
CA TRP A 80 -7.04 1.98 2.55
C TRP A 80 -6.06 3.17 2.65
N SER A 81 -6.56 4.41 2.63
CA SER A 81 -5.75 5.62 2.64
C SER A 81 -4.76 5.62 3.80
N GLY A 82 -3.47 5.72 3.49
CA GLY A 82 -2.37 5.66 4.46
C GLY A 82 -1.62 4.33 4.55
N LEU A 83 -2.18 3.21 4.07
CA LEU A 83 -1.46 1.92 4.00
C LEU A 83 -0.41 1.86 2.87
N GLY A 84 -0.50 2.75 1.89
CA GLY A 84 0.40 2.75 0.72
C GLY A 84 0.16 1.59 -0.24
N TYR A 85 0.91 1.58 -1.35
CA TYR A 85 0.79 0.59 -2.45
C TYR A 85 -0.67 0.36 -2.89
N TYR A 86 -1.34 1.44 -3.29
CA TYR A 86 -2.78 1.50 -3.59
C TYR A 86 -3.28 0.55 -4.68
N SER A 87 -2.39 0.01 -5.52
CA SER A 87 -2.75 -1.07 -6.44
C SER A 87 -3.25 -2.32 -5.70
N ARG A 88 -2.79 -2.55 -4.46
CA ARG A 88 -3.30 -3.62 -3.60
C ARG A 88 -4.78 -3.46 -3.31
N ALA A 89 -5.24 -2.28 -2.90
CA ALA A 89 -6.65 -2.00 -2.64
C ALA A 89 -7.53 -2.20 -3.88
N ARG A 90 -7.07 -1.71 -5.04
CA ARG A 90 -7.79 -1.88 -6.31
C ARG A 90 -7.86 -3.35 -6.73
N ASN A 91 -6.76 -4.08 -6.60
CA ASN A 91 -6.73 -5.51 -6.88
C ASN A 91 -7.60 -6.29 -5.90
N LEU A 92 -7.54 -5.96 -4.62
CA LEU A 92 -8.38 -6.53 -3.57
C LEU A 92 -9.87 -6.38 -3.93
N HIS A 93 -10.30 -5.16 -4.29
CA HIS A 93 -11.69 -4.91 -4.66
C HIS A 93 -12.10 -5.67 -5.93
N ARG A 94 -11.26 -5.66 -6.98
CA ARG A 94 -11.54 -6.44 -8.21
C ARG A 94 -11.60 -7.94 -7.95
N ALA A 95 -10.71 -8.46 -7.11
CA ALA A 95 -10.72 -9.86 -6.71
C ALA A 95 -11.97 -10.22 -5.91
N ALA A 96 -12.43 -9.34 -5.01
CA ALA A 96 -13.70 -9.55 -4.30
C ALA A 96 -14.88 -9.67 -5.30
N GLY A 97 -14.95 -8.76 -6.27
CA GLY A 97 -15.95 -8.82 -7.35
C GLY A 97 -15.86 -10.13 -8.16
N GLN A 98 -14.64 -10.59 -8.47
CA GLN A 98 -14.43 -11.86 -9.16
C GLN A 98 -14.83 -13.07 -8.31
N VAL A 99 -14.59 -13.06 -6.99
CA VAL A 99 -15.04 -14.12 -6.08
C VAL A 99 -16.57 -14.22 -6.07
N VAL A 100 -17.26 -13.09 -6.00
CA VAL A 100 -18.74 -13.08 -6.06
C VAL A 100 -19.22 -13.59 -7.42
N ALA A 101 -18.66 -13.09 -8.51
CA ALA A 101 -19.13 -13.41 -9.86
C ALA A 101 -18.82 -14.85 -10.31
N GLN A 102 -17.64 -15.40 -9.98
CA GLN A 102 -17.17 -16.69 -10.49
C GLN A 102 -17.28 -17.83 -9.49
N PHE A 103 -17.27 -17.53 -8.18
CA PHE A 103 -17.27 -18.52 -7.10
C PHE A 103 -18.50 -18.40 -6.19
N GLY A 104 -19.53 -17.65 -6.60
CA GLY A 104 -20.79 -17.52 -5.87
C GLY A 104 -20.64 -16.88 -4.48
N GLY A 105 -19.60 -16.06 -4.28
CA GLY A 105 -19.29 -15.45 -2.98
C GLY A 105 -18.57 -16.39 -2.01
N GLN A 106 -18.22 -17.60 -2.43
CA GLN A 106 -17.37 -18.50 -1.65
C GLN A 106 -15.91 -18.29 -2.04
N PHE A 107 -15.10 -17.82 -1.10
CA PHE A 107 -13.69 -17.57 -1.37
C PHE A 107 -12.94 -18.90 -1.59
N PRO A 108 -12.25 -19.10 -2.72
CA PRO A 108 -11.59 -20.37 -3.01
C PRO A 108 -10.40 -20.61 -2.07
N THR A 109 -10.10 -21.87 -1.77
CA THR A 109 -8.95 -22.24 -0.93
C THR A 109 -7.89 -23.05 -1.68
N GLN A 110 -8.15 -23.43 -2.94
CA GLN A 110 -7.19 -24.12 -3.79
C GLN A 110 -6.21 -23.14 -4.43
N VAL A 111 -4.93 -23.48 -4.46
CA VAL A 111 -3.86 -22.61 -4.98
C VAL A 111 -4.15 -22.09 -6.39
N GLN A 112 -4.56 -22.95 -7.32
CA GLN A 112 -4.80 -22.56 -8.72
C GLN A 112 -5.93 -21.53 -8.85
N ALA A 113 -7.03 -21.74 -8.12
CA ALA A 113 -8.16 -20.82 -8.09
C ALA A 113 -7.77 -19.49 -7.45
N LEU A 114 -7.03 -19.53 -6.33
CA LEU A 114 -6.49 -18.33 -5.67
C LEU A 114 -5.59 -17.51 -6.61
N GLN A 115 -4.69 -18.14 -7.36
CA GLN A 115 -3.78 -17.46 -8.29
C GLN A 115 -4.49 -16.83 -9.50
N SER A 116 -5.73 -17.24 -9.79
CA SER A 116 -6.54 -16.62 -10.85
C SER A 116 -7.08 -15.24 -10.44
N LEU A 117 -7.05 -14.89 -9.15
CA LEU A 117 -7.62 -13.66 -8.62
C LEU A 117 -6.60 -12.49 -8.69
N PRO A 118 -7.04 -11.26 -9.06
CA PRO A 118 -6.20 -10.08 -9.14
C PRO A 118 -5.42 -9.80 -7.85
N GLY A 119 -4.10 -9.64 -7.99
CA GLY A 119 -3.22 -9.30 -6.86
C GLY A 119 -2.86 -10.48 -5.94
N ILE A 120 -3.35 -11.69 -6.21
CA ILE A 120 -2.94 -12.90 -5.50
C ILE A 120 -1.83 -13.60 -6.31
N GLY A 121 -0.58 -13.35 -5.90
CA GLY A 121 0.57 -14.09 -6.43
C GLY A 121 0.70 -15.47 -5.79
N ARG A 122 1.62 -16.30 -6.32
CA ARG A 122 1.88 -17.67 -5.84
C ARG A 122 2.07 -17.77 -4.32
N SER A 123 2.89 -16.89 -3.72
CA SER A 123 3.16 -16.96 -2.28
C SER A 123 1.92 -16.63 -1.44
N THR A 124 1.09 -15.68 -1.87
CA THR A 124 -0.15 -15.33 -1.17
C THR A 124 -1.19 -16.44 -1.31
N ALA A 125 -1.30 -17.04 -2.50
CA ALA A 125 -2.16 -18.22 -2.70
C ALA A 125 -1.74 -19.38 -1.79
N HIS A 126 -0.44 -19.68 -1.72
CA HIS A 126 0.10 -20.70 -0.82
C HIS A 126 -0.17 -20.38 0.65
N ALA A 127 -0.04 -19.11 1.07
CA ALA A 127 -0.33 -18.70 2.44
C ALA A 127 -1.80 -18.96 2.80
N ILE A 128 -2.73 -18.52 1.96
CA ILE A 128 -4.17 -18.72 2.18
C ILE A 128 -4.51 -20.22 2.20
N ALA A 129 -4.01 -20.99 1.23
CA ALA A 129 -4.25 -22.43 1.15
C ALA A 129 -3.69 -23.20 2.36
N ALA A 130 -2.47 -22.87 2.81
CA ALA A 130 -1.85 -23.48 3.97
C ALA A 130 -2.58 -23.14 5.28
N PHE A 131 -3.01 -21.88 5.47
CA PHE A 131 -3.72 -21.46 6.68
C PHE A 131 -5.16 -21.97 6.73
N CYS A 132 -5.89 -21.91 5.62
CA CYS A 132 -7.33 -22.19 5.61
C CYS A 132 -7.62 -23.68 5.40
N ALA A 133 -6.97 -24.29 4.40
CA ALA A 133 -7.20 -25.67 4.01
C ALA A 133 -6.17 -26.66 4.56
N GLY A 134 -5.03 -26.18 5.08
CA GLY A 134 -3.92 -27.05 5.49
C GLY A 134 -3.19 -27.67 4.30
N GLU A 135 -3.23 -27.03 3.12
CA GLU A 135 -2.58 -27.55 1.93
C GLU A 135 -1.05 -27.59 2.13
N ARG A 136 -0.41 -28.67 1.70
CA ARG A 136 1.03 -28.91 1.90
C ARG A 136 1.87 -28.14 0.88
N VAL A 137 1.93 -26.82 1.06
CA VAL A 137 2.63 -25.89 0.16
C VAL A 137 3.47 -24.87 0.94
N SER A 138 4.63 -24.50 0.40
CA SER A 138 5.52 -23.53 1.05
C SER A 138 5.27 -22.11 0.56
N ILE A 139 5.13 -21.16 1.49
CA ILE A 139 5.16 -19.72 1.19
C ILE A 139 6.58 -19.28 0.83
N PHE A 140 6.74 -18.11 0.21
CA PHE A 140 8.05 -17.67 -0.27
C PHE A 140 8.25 -16.16 -0.34
N ASP A 141 7.89 -15.49 0.75
CA ASP A 141 8.16 -14.07 0.94
C ASP A 141 9.66 -13.78 1.19
N ALA A 142 10.02 -12.51 1.37
CA ALA A 142 11.41 -12.11 1.60
C ALA A 142 11.99 -12.63 2.92
N ASN A 143 11.14 -12.95 3.91
CA ASN A 143 11.56 -13.53 5.18
C ASN A 143 11.92 -15.00 5.01
N VAL A 144 11.03 -15.76 4.37
CA VAL A 144 11.24 -17.18 4.06
C VAL A 144 12.44 -17.37 3.15
N GLN A 145 12.57 -16.58 2.08
CA GLN A 145 13.75 -16.63 1.20
C GLN A 145 15.06 -16.51 1.98
N ARG A 146 15.12 -15.59 2.95
CA ARG A 146 16.32 -15.41 3.78
C ARG A 146 16.55 -16.59 4.71
N VAL A 147 15.51 -17.07 5.39
CA VAL A 147 15.59 -18.23 6.29
C VAL A 147 16.09 -19.46 5.53
N VAL A 148 15.44 -19.81 4.42
CA VAL A 148 15.75 -21.01 3.63
C VAL A 148 17.14 -20.88 3.01
N ALA A 149 17.49 -19.71 2.44
CA ALA A 149 18.82 -19.50 1.87
C ALA A 149 19.94 -19.67 2.91
N ARG A 150 19.75 -19.17 4.14
CA ARG A 150 20.72 -19.34 5.24
C ARG A 150 20.75 -20.78 5.73
N TYR A 151 19.58 -21.38 5.95
CA TYR A 151 19.47 -22.75 6.43
C TYR A 151 20.21 -23.74 5.50
N LEU A 152 20.05 -23.55 4.19
CA LEU A 152 20.65 -24.42 3.17
C LEU A 152 22.01 -23.94 2.65
N ALA A 153 22.51 -22.78 3.08
CA ALA A 153 23.68 -22.10 2.51
C ALA A 153 23.59 -21.97 0.97
N PHE A 154 22.44 -21.54 0.48
CA PHE A 154 22.13 -21.47 -0.95
C PHE A 154 22.90 -20.34 -1.65
N GLU A 155 23.83 -20.71 -2.54
CA GLU A 155 24.71 -19.74 -3.23
C GLU A 155 24.09 -19.06 -4.46
N GLY A 156 22.93 -19.54 -4.93
CA GLY A 156 22.26 -18.96 -6.08
C GLY A 156 21.83 -17.50 -5.84
N ASP A 157 22.17 -16.64 -6.79
CA ASP A 157 21.81 -15.21 -6.76
C ASP A 157 20.30 -15.00 -6.96
N LEU A 158 19.62 -14.50 -5.92
CA LEU A 158 18.19 -14.24 -5.93
C LEU A 158 17.78 -13.02 -6.78
N ALA A 159 18.73 -12.34 -7.43
CA ALA A 159 18.41 -11.43 -8.53
C ALA A 159 17.94 -12.18 -9.80
N GLN A 160 18.22 -13.49 -9.90
CA GLN A 160 17.86 -14.32 -11.05
C GLN A 160 16.63 -15.17 -10.75
N ALA A 161 15.62 -15.09 -11.62
CA ALA A 161 14.36 -15.82 -11.44
C ALA A 161 14.54 -17.35 -11.37
N ALA A 162 15.56 -17.90 -12.05
CA ALA A 162 15.89 -19.32 -12.00
C ALA A 162 16.29 -19.78 -10.59
N HIS A 163 17.19 -19.04 -9.92
CA HIS A 163 17.61 -19.34 -8.56
C HIS A 163 16.50 -19.13 -7.53
N VAL A 164 15.62 -18.15 -7.75
CA VAL A 164 14.40 -17.99 -6.91
C VAL A 164 13.52 -19.23 -7.01
N ARG A 165 13.30 -19.78 -8.22
CA ARG A 165 12.52 -21.02 -8.40
C ARG A 165 13.20 -22.22 -7.75
N GLN A 166 14.52 -22.35 -7.89
CA GLN A 166 15.29 -23.43 -7.28
C GLN A 166 15.21 -23.38 -5.75
N LEU A 167 15.40 -22.21 -5.14
CA LEU A 167 15.30 -22.06 -3.69
C LEU A 167 13.87 -22.34 -3.18
N TRP A 168 12.84 -22.00 -3.96
CA TRP A 168 11.46 -22.34 -3.60
C TRP A 168 11.24 -23.86 -3.62
N ALA A 169 11.71 -24.57 -4.65
CA ALA A 169 11.62 -26.03 -4.69
C ALA A 169 12.35 -26.70 -3.51
N LEU A 170 13.49 -26.13 -3.08
CA LEU A 170 14.17 -26.58 -1.86
C LEU A 170 13.35 -26.30 -0.60
N ALA A 171 12.60 -25.19 -0.54
CA ALA A 171 11.71 -24.89 0.56
C ALA A 171 10.52 -25.86 0.65
N ASP A 172 10.04 -26.40 -0.48
CA ASP A 172 9.01 -27.45 -0.50
C ASP A 172 9.53 -28.77 0.11
N GLY A 173 10.84 -29.01 0.04
CA GLY A 173 11.50 -30.13 0.73
C GLY A 173 11.57 -29.99 2.26
N LEU A 174 11.26 -28.81 2.81
CA LEU A 174 11.26 -28.53 4.25
C LEU A 174 9.87 -28.59 4.88
N LEU A 175 8.83 -28.90 4.09
CA LEU A 175 7.45 -29.02 4.55
C LEU A 175 7.27 -30.20 5.54
N PRO A 176 6.25 -30.16 6.42
CA PRO A 176 5.86 -31.29 7.25
C PRO A 176 5.75 -32.60 6.45
N ALA A 177 6.02 -33.73 7.07
CA ALA A 177 5.94 -35.02 6.39
C ALA A 177 4.49 -35.33 5.95
N PRO A 178 4.27 -36.03 4.81
CA PRO A 178 2.92 -36.26 4.28
C PRO A 178 1.98 -37.06 5.21
N ASP A 179 2.54 -37.84 6.13
CA ASP A 179 1.86 -38.65 7.15
C ASP A 179 1.45 -37.84 8.41
N THR A 180 1.88 -36.58 8.52
CA THR A 180 1.47 -35.68 9.60
C THR A 180 0.03 -35.19 9.39
N ASP A 181 -0.70 -34.85 10.46
CA ASP A 181 -1.95 -34.07 10.35
C ASP A 181 -1.66 -32.67 9.79
N LEU A 182 -1.66 -32.56 8.45
CA LEU A 182 -1.38 -31.33 7.71
C LEU A 182 -2.38 -30.23 8.03
N ARG A 183 -3.63 -30.58 8.36
CA ARG A 183 -4.67 -29.62 8.71
C ARG A 183 -4.30 -28.83 9.95
N GLN A 184 -3.57 -29.42 10.89
CA GLN A 184 -3.06 -28.75 12.10
C GLN A 184 -1.61 -28.27 11.95
N ALA A 185 -0.76 -29.03 11.26
CA ALA A 185 0.66 -28.75 11.14
C ALA A 185 0.97 -27.59 10.18
N MET A 186 0.28 -27.49 9.04
CA MET A 186 0.59 -26.47 8.02
C MET A 186 0.38 -25.03 8.49
N PRO A 187 -0.68 -24.66 9.22
CA PRO A 187 -0.82 -23.32 9.78
C PRO A 187 0.34 -22.94 10.72
N ALA A 188 0.70 -23.84 11.65
CA ALA A 188 1.79 -23.61 12.59
C ALA A 188 3.16 -23.53 11.89
N TYR A 189 3.41 -24.42 10.93
CA TYR A 189 4.63 -24.40 10.11
C TYR A 189 4.75 -23.09 9.32
N THR A 190 3.70 -22.71 8.61
CA THR A 190 3.68 -21.51 7.75
C THR A 190 3.89 -20.25 8.58
N GLN A 191 3.14 -20.10 9.68
CA GLN A 191 3.33 -18.98 10.61
C GLN A 191 4.72 -19.00 11.23
N GLY A 192 5.21 -20.18 11.63
CA GLY A 192 6.52 -20.36 12.24
C GLY A 192 7.64 -19.91 11.32
N LEU A 193 7.52 -20.21 10.02
CA LEU A 193 8.51 -19.82 9.02
C LEU A 193 8.53 -18.29 8.81
N MET A 194 7.35 -17.67 8.76
CA MET A 194 7.23 -16.20 8.71
C MET A 194 7.81 -15.55 9.96
N ASP A 195 7.44 -16.05 11.14
CA ASP A 195 7.87 -15.54 12.44
C ASP A 195 9.37 -15.69 12.63
N LEU A 196 9.92 -16.86 12.31
CA LEU A 196 11.35 -17.13 12.40
C LEU A 196 12.14 -16.10 11.58
N GLY A 197 11.71 -15.79 10.36
CA GLY A 197 12.36 -14.77 9.56
C GLY A 197 12.18 -13.35 10.13
N ALA A 198 10.99 -13.04 10.66
CA ALA A 198 10.67 -11.71 11.17
C ALA A 198 11.38 -11.36 12.49
N THR A 199 11.51 -12.32 13.42
CA THR A 199 11.94 -12.04 14.81
C THR A 199 13.32 -12.61 15.16
N THR A 200 13.70 -13.75 14.58
CA THR A 200 14.90 -14.48 14.98
C THR A 200 15.99 -14.40 13.91
N CYS A 201 15.73 -14.89 12.69
CA CYS A 201 16.64 -14.89 11.55
C CYS A 201 16.58 -13.54 10.81
N THR A 202 16.82 -12.44 11.53
CA THR A 202 16.69 -11.08 10.99
C THR A 202 17.82 -10.75 9.99
N PRO A 203 17.63 -9.76 9.10
CA PRO A 203 18.62 -9.47 8.05
C PRO A 203 20.03 -9.14 8.55
N ARG A 204 20.13 -8.33 9.62
CA ARG A 204 21.42 -7.75 10.07
C ARG A 204 21.98 -8.35 11.35
N ARG A 205 21.12 -8.73 12.30
CA ARG A 205 21.52 -9.25 13.62
C ARG A 205 20.68 -10.48 13.96
N PRO A 206 20.89 -11.61 13.26
CA PRO A 206 20.13 -12.82 13.51
C PRO A 206 20.46 -13.38 14.90
N GLN A 207 19.43 -13.81 15.63
CA GLN A 207 19.55 -14.41 16.96
C GLN A 207 19.82 -15.92 16.83
N CYS A 208 20.90 -16.31 16.16
CA CYS A 208 21.24 -17.71 15.87
C CYS A 208 21.23 -18.64 17.10
N PRO A 209 21.74 -18.24 18.28
CA PRO A 209 21.68 -19.09 19.48
C PRO A 209 20.26 -19.42 19.97
N ARG A 210 19.25 -18.63 19.56
CA ARG A 210 17.83 -18.83 19.91
C ARG A 210 17.03 -19.43 18.75
N CYS A 211 17.68 -19.79 17.64
CA CYS A 211 17.01 -20.31 16.47
C CYS A 211 16.68 -21.80 16.66
N PRO A 212 15.42 -22.23 16.49
CA PRO A 212 15.00 -23.62 16.71
C PRO A 212 15.66 -24.62 15.74
N VAL A 213 16.21 -24.12 14.63
CA VAL A 213 16.86 -24.91 13.58
C VAL A 213 18.36 -24.58 13.44
N ALA A 214 18.96 -23.98 14.49
CA ALA A 214 20.37 -23.57 14.48
C ALA A 214 21.33 -24.73 14.23
N GLN A 215 21.06 -25.89 14.85
CA GLN A 215 21.93 -27.06 14.81
C GLN A 215 22.26 -27.54 13.38
N ASP A 216 21.30 -27.42 12.47
CA ASP A 216 21.44 -27.87 11.07
C ASP A 216 21.59 -26.71 10.08
N CYS A 217 21.64 -25.46 10.56
CA CYS A 217 21.78 -24.30 9.71
C CYS A 217 23.19 -24.28 9.09
N ARG A 218 23.26 -24.55 7.78
CA ARG A 218 24.54 -24.67 7.07
C ARG A 218 25.32 -23.36 7.06
N ALA A 219 24.65 -22.22 6.90
CA ALA A 219 25.33 -20.93 6.95
C ALA A 219 25.86 -20.58 8.35
N LEU A 220 25.23 -21.10 9.42
CA LEU A 220 25.76 -20.94 10.77
C LEU A 220 27.01 -21.80 10.97
N ARG A 221 26.96 -23.06 10.55
CA ARG A 221 28.10 -24.00 10.62
C ARG A 221 29.33 -23.54 9.84
N THR A 222 29.14 -22.74 8.80
CA THR A 222 30.23 -22.19 7.98
C THR A 222 30.51 -20.72 8.28
N GLU A 223 29.91 -20.14 9.32
CA GLU A 223 30.10 -18.74 9.73
C GLU A 223 29.75 -17.69 8.64
N ARG A 224 28.88 -18.06 7.69
CA ARG A 224 28.49 -17.24 6.52
C ARG A 224 27.04 -16.75 6.57
N VAL A 225 26.39 -16.71 7.74
CA VAL A 225 24.96 -16.33 7.89
C VAL A 225 24.63 -14.99 7.20
N LEU A 226 25.52 -13.99 7.33
CA LEU A 226 25.31 -12.66 6.74
C LEU A 226 25.62 -12.59 5.23
N SER A 227 26.27 -13.62 4.67
CA SER A 227 26.51 -13.75 3.23
C SER A 227 25.26 -14.19 2.44
N TYR A 228 24.21 -14.66 3.14
CA TYR A 228 22.97 -15.13 2.53
C TYR A 228 21.75 -14.27 2.91
N PRO A 229 20.79 -14.10 1.99
CA PRO A 229 20.81 -14.56 0.60
C PRO A 229 21.74 -13.73 -0.30
N VAL A 230 22.29 -14.35 -1.34
CA VAL A 230 23.04 -13.65 -2.39
C VAL A 230 22.06 -12.83 -3.23
N LYS A 231 22.33 -11.52 -3.36
CA LYS A 231 21.54 -10.57 -4.16
C LYS A 231 22.48 -9.56 -4.82
N THR A 232 22.82 -9.79 -6.09
CA THR A 232 23.80 -8.93 -6.79
C THR A 232 23.16 -7.64 -7.32
N ARG A 233 21.89 -7.68 -7.70
CA ARG A 233 21.20 -6.51 -8.27
C ARG A 233 20.88 -5.47 -7.19
N LYS A 234 21.47 -4.28 -7.34
CA LYS A 234 21.11 -3.09 -6.57
C LYS A 234 19.91 -2.39 -7.20
N LEU A 235 19.00 -1.87 -6.37
CA LEU A 235 17.87 -1.07 -6.83
C LEU A 235 18.37 0.28 -7.34
N LYS A 236 18.18 0.56 -8.64
CA LYS A 236 18.43 1.89 -9.21
C LYS A 236 17.24 2.79 -8.90
N ARG A 237 17.47 3.83 -8.10
CA ARG A 237 16.46 4.85 -7.78
C ARG A 237 16.60 6.00 -8.77
N SER A 238 15.47 6.48 -9.30
CA SER A 238 15.40 7.71 -10.08
C SER A 238 14.77 8.84 -9.25
N SER A 239 14.87 10.07 -9.74
CA SER A 239 14.20 11.22 -9.16
C SER A 239 13.35 11.92 -10.22
N GLU A 240 12.25 12.53 -9.81
CA GLU A 240 11.37 13.31 -10.67
C GLU A 240 10.81 14.51 -9.91
N THR A 241 10.67 15.65 -10.60
CA THR A 241 10.10 16.88 -10.02
C THR A 241 8.69 17.07 -10.53
N TRP A 242 7.75 17.28 -9.61
CA TRP A 242 6.34 17.51 -9.89
C TRP A 242 5.90 18.85 -9.32
N TYR A 243 5.20 19.61 -10.14
CA TYR A 243 4.56 20.85 -9.75
C TYR A 243 3.08 20.56 -9.42
N TRP A 244 2.63 20.98 -8.24
CA TRP A 244 1.25 20.85 -7.81
C TRP A 244 0.52 22.17 -7.97
N LEU A 245 -0.50 22.19 -8.82
CA LEU A 245 -1.43 23.31 -8.86
C LEU A 245 -2.48 23.15 -7.75
N VAL A 246 -2.38 23.97 -6.72
CA VAL A 246 -3.36 24.04 -5.65
C VAL A 246 -4.31 25.20 -5.98
N LEU A 247 -5.44 24.90 -6.62
CA LEU A 247 -6.50 25.88 -6.84
C LEU A 247 -7.47 25.85 -5.66
N ALA A 248 -7.55 26.95 -4.92
CA ALA A 248 -8.37 27.06 -3.72
C ALA A 248 -9.49 28.10 -3.87
N ASP A 249 -10.65 27.75 -3.36
CA ASP A 249 -11.78 28.64 -3.13
C ASP A 249 -11.69 29.16 -1.68
N GLY A 250 -11.06 30.32 -1.51
CA GLY A 250 -10.78 30.94 -0.22
C GLY A 250 -9.43 30.56 0.41
N PRO A 251 -9.09 31.12 1.58
CA PRO A 251 -7.82 30.86 2.28
C PRO A 251 -7.76 29.42 2.83
N LEU A 252 -6.68 28.67 2.60
CA LEU A 252 -6.59 27.24 3.00
C LEU A 252 -6.94 26.93 4.46
N HIS A 253 -6.76 27.88 5.38
CA HIS A 253 -7.04 27.73 6.82
C HIS A 253 -8.47 28.16 7.22
N ALA A 254 -9.24 28.73 6.30
CA ALA A 254 -10.58 29.20 6.60
C ALA A 254 -11.58 28.03 6.60
N PRO A 255 -12.56 28.03 7.52
CA PRO A 255 -13.70 27.13 7.43
C PRO A 255 -14.42 27.28 6.09
N GLY A 256 -14.88 26.17 5.51
CA GLY A 256 -15.60 26.19 4.23
C GLY A 256 -14.70 26.32 2.99
N THR A 257 -13.37 26.35 3.14
CA THR A 257 -12.47 26.34 1.98
C THR A 257 -12.49 25.02 1.24
N HIS A 258 -12.54 25.13 -0.09
CA HIS A 258 -12.47 24.00 -1.00
C HIS A 258 -11.22 24.08 -1.86
N VAL A 259 -10.70 22.93 -2.25
CA VAL A 259 -9.62 22.81 -3.23
C VAL A 259 -10.06 21.95 -4.39
N LEU A 260 -9.58 22.26 -5.58
CA LEU A 260 -9.83 21.45 -6.77
C LEU A 260 -8.89 20.24 -6.78
N LEU A 261 -9.48 19.04 -6.87
CA LEU A 261 -8.75 17.78 -7.02
C LEU A 261 -9.10 17.09 -8.33
N GLU A 262 -8.15 16.32 -8.84
CA GLU A 262 -8.30 15.45 -10.01
C GLU A 262 -8.08 13.99 -9.58
N LYS A 263 -8.83 13.07 -10.16
CA LYS A 263 -8.57 11.65 -9.96
C LYS A 263 -7.38 11.24 -10.82
N ARG A 264 -6.34 10.71 -10.18
CA ARG A 264 -5.15 10.20 -10.86
C ARG A 264 -5.52 9.02 -11.77
N PRO A 265 -4.83 8.84 -12.91
CA PRO A 265 -5.06 7.71 -13.81
C PRO A 265 -5.02 6.34 -13.11
N GLU A 266 -5.63 5.32 -13.71
CA GLU A 266 -5.67 3.94 -13.16
C GLU A 266 -4.29 3.25 -13.08
N ARG A 267 -3.27 3.86 -13.68
CA ARG A 267 -1.88 3.39 -13.70
C ARG A 267 -0.91 4.47 -13.26
N GLY A 268 0.25 4.04 -12.76
CA GLY A 268 1.30 4.92 -12.29
C GLY A 268 1.20 5.26 -10.79
N ILE A 269 1.94 6.29 -10.39
CA ILE A 269 2.04 6.72 -9.00
C ILE A 269 0.70 7.28 -8.53
N TRP A 270 0.27 6.82 -7.35
CA TRP A 270 -1.00 7.17 -6.70
C TRP A 270 -2.24 6.92 -7.55
N ALA A 271 -2.18 5.89 -8.40
CA ALA A 271 -3.28 5.54 -9.28
C ALA A 271 -4.63 5.38 -8.57
N GLY A 272 -5.66 6.04 -9.09
CA GLY A 272 -7.03 6.06 -8.55
C GLY A 272 -7.26 6.98 -7.34
N LEU A 273 -6.23 7.65 -6.81
CA LEU A 273 -6.38 8.63 -5.73
C LEU A 273 -6.76 10.01 -6.26
N HIS A 274 -7.41 10.81 -5.42
CA HIS A 274 -7.62 12.23 -5.70
C HIS A 274 -6.39 13.04 -5.29
N CYS A 275 -5.89 13.88 -6.18
CA CYS A 275 -4.68 14.68 -5.98
C CYS A 275 -4.86 16.08 -6.54
N PHE A 276 -4.03 17.04 -6.13
CA PHE A 276 -3.85 18.27 -6.90
C PHE A 276 -3.41 17.93 -8.32
N ALA A 277 -3.63 18.85 -9.26
CA ALA A 277 -3.11 18.69 -10.61
C ALA A 277 -1.58 18.53 -10.54
N VAL A 278 -1.05 17.51 -11.21
CA VAL A 278 0.38 17.19 -11.23
C VAL A 278 0.95 17.54 -12.59
N LEU A 279 1.84 18.54 -12.63
CA LEU A 279 2.40 19.10 -13.85
C LEU A 279 3.92 18.88 -13.92
N PRO A 280 4.49 18.70 -15.13
CA PRO A 280 5.90 18.41 -15.31
C PRO A 280 6.79 19.67 -15.23
N SER A 281 6.23 20.87 -15.40
CA SER A 281 6.96 22.13 -15.42
C SER A 281 6.12 23.27 -14.84
N GLN A 282 6.78 24.38 -14.49
CA GLN A 282 6.09 25.62 -14.10
C GLN A 282 5.24 26.18 -15.24
N GLU A 283 5.74 26.11 -16.47
CA GLU A 283 5.02 26.55 -17.67
C GLU A 283 3.70 25.78 -17.87
N ALA A 284 3.75 24.44 -17.78
CA ALA A 284 2.55 23.61 -17.85
C ALA A 284 1.56 23.90 -16.72
N LEU A 285 2.06 24.26 -15.53
CA LEU A 285 1.22 24.68 -14.40
C LEU A 285 0.52 26.01 -14.67
N LEU A 286 1.23 27.00 -15.19
CA LEU A 286 0.66 28.30 -15.53
C LEU A 286 -0.38 28.17 -16.64
N ALA A 287 -0.09 27.39 -17.69
CA ALA A 287 -1.07 27.09 -18.75
C ALA A 287 -2.33 26.41 -18.20
N ARG A 288 -2.16 25.43 -17.28
CA ARG A 288 -3.28 24.76 -16.62
C ARG A 288 -4.11 25.72 -15.75
N LEU A 289 -3.45 26.63 -15.05
CA LEU A 289 -4.12 27.64 -14.24
C LEU A 289 -4.97 28.57 -15.11
N THR A 290 -4.42 29.07 -16.21
CA THR A 290 -5.16 29.91 -17.16
C THR A 290 -6.45 29.22 -17.61
N HIS A 291 -6.36 27.97 -18.07
CA HIS A 291 -7.51 27.17 -18.48
C HIS A 291 -8.58 27.05 -17.37
N TYR A 292 -8.17 26.76 -16.13
CA TYR A 292 -9.12 26.67 -15.01
C TYR A 292 -9.76 28.00 -14.66
N THR A 293 -9.03 29.10 -14.77
CA THR A 293 -9.57 30.43 -14.47
C THR A 293 -10.52 30.93 -15.55
N GLU A 294 -10.24 30.64 -16.82
CA GLU A 294 -11.15 30.91 -17.94
C GLU A 294 -12.43 30.10 -17.81
N ALA A 295 -12.32 28.79 -17.52
CA ALA A 295 -13.47 27.93 -17.30
C ALA A 295 -14.31 28.37 -16.09
N ALA A 296 -13.68 28.76 -14.98
CA ALA A 296 -14.39 29.30 -13.81
C ALA A 296 -15.13 30.60 -14.15
N ALA A 297 -14.51 31.49 -14.92
CA ALA A 297 -15.13 32.74 -15.33
C ALA A 297 -16.29 32.53 -16.32
N LEU A 298 -16.15 31.63 -17.29
CA LEU A 298 -17.24 31.23 -18.20
C LEU A 298 -18.42 30.62 -17.45
N ALA A 299 -18.15 29.91 -16.35
CA ALA A 299 -19.17 29.34 -15.49
C ALA A 299 -19.72 30.33 -14.43
N GLY A 300 -19.37 31.62 -14.52
CA GLY A 300 -19.92 32.68 -13.68
C GLY A 300 -19.36 32.74 -12.25
N TRP A 301 -18.14 32.26 -12.02
CA TRP A 301 -17.54 32.29 -10.67
C TRP A 301 -17.47 33.73 -10.10
N PRO A 302 -17.87 33.97 -8.84
CA PRO A 302 -17.86 35.29 -8.21
C PRO A 302 -16.51 35.98 -8.26
N GLY A 303 -16.47 37.22 -8.75
CA GLY A 303 -15.22 37.97 -8.89
C GLY A 303 -14.28 37.47 -10.00
N CYS A 304 -14.67 36.42 -10.74
CA CYS A 304 -14.03 36.03 -11.99
C CYS A 304 -14.79 36.54 -13.23
N ALA A 305 -16.05 36.97 -13.07
CA ALA A 305 -16.84 37.61 -14.11
C ALA A 305 -16.29 39.02 -14.41
N GLY A 306 -15.51 39.14 -15.48
CA GLY A 306 -15.23 40.42 -16.14
C GLY A 306 -16.24 40.66 -17.26
N GLY A 307 -16.68 41.90 -17.43
CA GLY A 307 -17.48 42.35 -18.58
C GLY A 307 -16.80 42.02 -19.92
N ALA A 308 -17.50 42.29 -21.03
CA ALA A 308 -17.29 41.76 -22.39
C ALA A 308 -15.87 41.78 -23.02
N ASP A 309 -14.86 42.33 -22.35
CA ASP A 309 -13.48 42.36 -22.81
C ASP A 309 -12.67 41.20 -22.21
N GLN A 310 -12.50 40.13 -22.99
CA GLN A 310 -11.78 38.91 -22.58
C GLN A 310 -10.27 39.13 -22.40
N ALA A 311 -9.72 40.27 -22.83
CA ALA A 311 -8.27 40.50 -22.93
C ALA A 311 -7.59 41.02 -21.65
N ALA A 312 -8.33 41.37 -20.59
CA ALA A 312 -7.79 42.06 -19.42
C ALA A 312 -8.14 41.42 -18.05
N ARG A 313 -8.23 40.09 -17.97
CA ARG A 313 -8.42 39.41 -16.67
C ARG A 313 -7.05 39.10 -16.04
N PRO A 314 -6.70 39.70 -14.88
CA PRO A 314 -5.48 39.32 -14.20
C PRO A 314 -5.61 37.87 -13.71
N ALA A 315 -4.73 36.99 -14.18
CA ALA A 315 -4.61 35.64 -13.66
C ALA A 315 -4.40 35.71 -12.14
N PRO A 316 -5.01 34.81 -11.34
CA PRO A 316 -4.84 34.83 -9.89
C PRO A 316 -3.35 34.69 -9.57
N ALA A 317 -2.88 35.53 -8.64
CA ALA A 317 -1.49 35.51 -8.20
C ALA A 317 -1.13 34.11 -7.68
N VAL A 318 0.00 33.58 -8.15
CA VAL A 318 0.49 32.26 -7.77
C VAL A 318 1.48 32.41 -6.62
N GLN A 319 1.14 31.84 -5.47
CA GLN A 319 2.03 31.72 -4.33
C GLN A 319 2.81 30.41 -4.42
N TRP A 320 4.10 30.48 -4.74
CA TRP A 320 5.00 29.32 -4.73
C TRP A 320 5.41 28.94 -3.32
N HIS A 321 5.34 27.65 -3.00
CA HIS A 321 5.81 27.09 -1.73
C HIS A 321 7.14 26.35 -1.93
N SER A 322 7.93 26.26 -0.85
CA SER A 322 9.14 25.45 -0.85
C SER A 322 8.83 24.00 -1.21
N GLY A 323 9.61 23.45 -2.15
CA GLY A 323 9.49 22.06 -2.54
C GLY A 323 9.90 21.11 -1.41
N PHE A 324 9.30 19.93 -1.38
CA PHE A 324 9.63 18.90 -0.40
C PHE A 324 9.74 17.53 -1.05
N ARG A 325 10.54 16.64 -0.45
CA ARG A 325 10.82 15.32 -0.99
C ARG A 325 9.84 14.29 -0.44
N HIS A 326 9.24 13.51 -1.32
CA HIS A 326 8.51 12.30 -0.97
C HIS A 326 9.22 11.08 -1.54
N VAL A 327 9.56 10.12 -0.67
CA VAL A 327 10.34 8.94 -1.04
C VAL A 327 9.42 7.78 -1.34
N LEU A 328 9.51 7.24 -2.56
CA LEU A 328 8.97 5.95 -2.94
C LEU A 328 10.10 4.92 -3.00
N THR A 329 9.74 3.64 -2.96
CA THR A 329 10.71 2.53 -2.96
C THR A 329 11.70 2.61 -4.13
N HIS A 330 11.22 2.98 -5.32
CA HIS A 330 11.99 3.00 -6.57
C HIS A 330 12.26 4.41 -7.12
N LYS A 331 11.68 5.46 -6.50
CA LYS A 331 11.73 6.82 -7.04
C LYS A 331 11.62 7.87 -5.93
N ASP A 332 12.38 8.95 -6.04
CA ASP A 332 12.19 10.15 -5.24
C ASP A 332 11.35 11.18 -6.01
N LEU A 333 10.33 11.72 -5.37
CA LEU A 333 9.52 12.80 -5.92
C LEU A 333 9.88 14.10 -5.20
N LEU A 334 10.31 15.11 -5.96
CA LEU A 334 10.37 16.49 -5.48
C LEU A 334 9.05 17.17 -5.82
N LEU A 335 8.25 17.48 -4.80
CA LEU A 335 6.91 18.04 -4.95
C LEU A 335 6.98 19.55 -4.67
N ILE A 336 6.54 20.37 -5.63
CA ILE A 336 6.58 21.84 -5.56
C ILE A 336 5.15 22.38 -5.65
N PRO A 337 4.52 22.75 -4.52
CA PRO A 337 3.18 23.31 -4.51
C PRO A 337 3.16 24.77 -4.95
N ALA A 338 2.19 25.12 -5.79
CA ALA A 338 1.88 26.46 -6.21
C ALA A 338 0.39 26.74 -5.94
N LEU A 339 0.12 27.68 -5.03
CA LEU A 339 -1.22 28.02 -4.59
C LEU A 339 -1.76 29.20 -5.42
N ALA A 340 -2.86 28.97 -6.11
CA ALA A 340 -3.68 30.01 -6.74
C ALA A 340 -5.03 30.08 -6.01
N ARG A 341 -5.46 31.29 -5.65
CA ARG A 341 -6.71 31.50 -4.94
C ARG A 341 -7.73 32.15 -5.85
N LEU A 342 -8.92 31.56 -5.92
CA LEU A 342 -10.10 32.22 -6.46
C LEU A 342 -10.78 33.02 -5.34
N PRO A 343 -11.53 34.08 -5.68
CA PRO A 343 -12.41 34.75 -4.72
C PRO A 343 -13.37 33.74 -4.10
N HIS A 344 -13.68 33.90 -2.81
CA HIS A 344 -14.48 32.91 -2.11
C HIS A 344 -15.91 32.85 -2.64
N ALA A 345 -16.36 31.68 -3.11
CA ALA A 345 -17.70 31.49 -3.64
C ALA A 345 -18.80 31.53 -2.55
N GLY A 346 -18.42 31.41 -1.28
CA GLY A 346 -19.36 31.38 -0.16
C GLY A 346 -20.35 30.20 -0.27
N ALA A 347 -21.64 30.51 -0.18
CA ALA A 347 -22.73 29.54 -0.32
C ALA A 347 -23.10 29.20 -1.78
N GLN A 348 -22.51 29.89 -2.77
CA GLN A 348 -22.83 29.63 -4.17
C GLN A 348 -22.28 28.26 -4.62
N PRO A 349 -22.99 27.58 -5.53
CA PRO A 349 -22.51 26.32 -6.08
C PRO A 349 -21.21 26.54 -6.85
N ARG A 350 -20.23 25.67 -6.61
CA ARG A 350 -18.96 25.69 -7.34
C ARG A 350 -19.17 25.05 -8.70
N PRO A 351 -18.90 25.74 -9.82
CA PRO A 351 -19.06 25.15 -11.14
C PRO A 351 -18.15 23.94 -11.33
N ALA A 352 -18.66 22.97 -12.09
CA ALA A 352 -17.86 21.86 -12.56
C ALA A 352 -16.80 22.40 -13.53
N LEU A 353 -15.54 22.09 -13.25
CA LEU A 353 -14.43 22.40 -14.15
C LEU A 353 -14.02 21.11 -14.88
N CYS A 354 -13.53 21.25 -16.11
CA CYS A 354 -13.04 20.12 -16.90
C CYS A 354 -11.61 20.38 -17.38
N VAL A 355 -10.83 19.30 -17.45
CA VAL A 355 -9.42 19.30 -17.89
C VAL A 355 -9.29 19.65 -19.40
N GLY A 356 -10.39 19.55 -20.16
CA GLY A 356 -10.51 19.90 -21.58
C GLY A 356 -11.63 19.11 -22.27
N PRO A 357 -11.98 19.41 -23.54
CA PRO A 357 -13.03 18.72 -24.29
C PRO A 357 -12.64 17.33 -24.86
N GLN A 358 -11.36 16.93 -24.82
CA GLN A 358 -10.87 15.71 -25.48
C GLN A 358 -10.20 14.67 -24.56
N GLU A 359 -10.04 14.95 -23.26
CA GLU A 359 -9.52 13.93 -22.36
C GLU A 359 -10.68 13.22 -21.67
N ASN A 360 -10.75 11.89 -21.82
CA ASN A 360 -11.58 10.95 -21.04
C ASN A 360 -11.21 10.97 -19.53
N GLY A 361 -10.86 12.13 -18.98
CA GLY A 361 -10.45 12.34 -17.61
C GLY A 361 -11.67 12.30 -16.69
N ALA A 362 -11.46 11.73 -15.49
CA ALA A 362 -12.44 11.82 -14.42
C ALA A 362 -12.77 13.30 -14.12
N PRO A 363 -14.02 13.63 -13.75
CA PRO A 363 -14.42 15.01 -13.50
C PRO A 363 -13.58 15.62 -12.38
N LEU A 364 -13.18 16.88 -12.56
CA LEU A 364 -12.55 17.66 -11.50
C LEU A 364 -13.54 17.84 -10.36
N ARG A 365 -13.06 17.79 -9.13
CA ARG A 365 -13.92 17.86 -7.95
C ARG A 365 -13.43 18.94 -7.01
N TRP A 366 -14.32 19.89 -6.69
CA TRP A 366 -14.15 20.76 -5.53
C TRP A 366 -14.38 19.96 -4.26
N VAL A 367 -13.37 19.89 -3.41
CA VAL A 367 -13.42 19.12 -2.16
C VAL A 367 -13.13 20.05 -1.00
N ALA A 368 -14.01 20.06 0.00
CA ALA A 368 -13.78 20.79 1.24
C ALA A 368 -12.48 20.30 1.90
N VAL A 369 -11.62 21.23 2.32
CA VAL A 369 -10.35 20.88 2.98
C VAL A 369 -10.60 20.03 4.22
N GLY A 370 -11.66 20.31 4.98
CA GLY A 370 -12.08 19.50 6.14
C GLY A 370 -12.39 18.03 5.78
N ASN A 371 -12.94 17.76 4.59
CA ASN A 371 -13.21 16.40 4.12
C ASN A 371 -11.92 15.66 3.77
N ILE A 372 -10.90 16.36 3.27
CA ILE A 372 -9.57 15.78 3.03
C ILE A 372 -8.90 15.47 4.37
N LEU A 373 -8.93 16.43 5.31
CA LEU A 373 -8.28 16.31 6.62
C LEU A 373 -8.88 15.21 7.50
N SER A 374 -10.19 15.00 7.42
CA SER A 374 -10.90 13.90 8.10
C SER A 374 -10.76 12.54 7.41
N GLY A 375 -10.17 12.51 6.21
CA GLY A 375 -10.02 11.28 5.43
C GLY A 375 -11.30 10.81 4.74
N ALA A 376 -12.27 11.71 4.51
CA ALA A 376 -13.46 11.43 3.69
C ALA A 376 -13.14 11.28 2.19
N VAL A 377 -11.94 11.73 1.77
CA VAL A 377 -11.45 11.57 0.39
C VAL A 377 -10.08 10.89 0.42
N ALA A 378 -9.92 9.86 -0.40
CA ALA A 378 -8.65 9.15 -0.55
C ALA A 378 -7.64 10.01 -1.31
N THR A 379 -6.64 10.54 -0.60
CA THR A 379 -5.57 11.37 -1.16
C THR A 379 -4.17 10.84 -0.82
N PRO A 380 -3.13 11.18 -1.60
CA PRO A 380 -1.76 10.83 -1.24
C PRO A 380 -1.35 11.36 0.14
N ALA A 381 -0.57 10.57 0.89
CA ALA A 381 0.01 10.97 2.17
C ALA A 381 0.75 12.33 2.14
N PRO A 382 1.60 12.65 1.13
CA PRO A 382 2.26 13.96 1.09
C PRO A 382 1.28 15.13 0.87
N LEU A 383 0.16 14.91 0.19
CA LEU A 383 -0.88 15.94 0.00
C LEU A 383 -1.54 16.25 1.35
N LEU A 384 -1.99 15.21 2.05
CA LEU A 384 -2.61 15.35 3.38
C LEU A 384 -1.66 16.02 4.38
N ALA A 385 -0.39 15.62 4.39
CA ALA A 385 0.63 16.21 5.25
C ALA A 385 0.86 17.69 4.93
N TRP A 386 0.93 18.05 3.63
CA TRP A 386 1.08 19.43 3.21
C TRP A 386 -0.10 20.31 3.63
N LEU A 387 -1.34 19.84 3.42
CA LEU A 387 -2.55 20.56 3.84
C LEU A 387 -2.59 20.76 5.36
N LYS A 388 -2.24 19.74 6.15
CA LYS A 388 -2.12 19.86 7.62
C LYS A 388 -1.12 20.94 8.03
N ALA A 389 0.03 21.01 7.36
CA ALA A 389 1.03 22.05 7.62
C ALA A 389 0.51 23.47 7.30
N GLN A 390 -0.34 23.61 6.28
CA GLN A 390 -0.98 24.89 5.96
C GLN A 390 -1.99 25.33 7.02
N GLN A 391 -2.61 24.40 7.76
CA GLN A 391 -3.49 24.72 8.89
C GLN A 391 -2.72 25.24 10.11
N SER A 392 -1.53 24.68 10.38
CA SER A 392 -0.74 25.00 11.58
C SER A 392 0.08 26.30 11.49
N CYS A 393 0.41 26.74 10.26
CA CYS A 393 1.27 27.92 10.04
C CYS A 393 0.60 29.26 10.43
N THR A 394 -0.71 29.25 10.71
CA THR A 394 -1.49 30.41 11.16
C THR A 394 -1.66 30.47 12.68
N SER A 395 -1.70 29.35 13.41
CA SER A 395 -1.80 29.37 14.88
C SER A 395 -0.59 30.05 15.54
N SER A 396 0.61 29.87 14.98
CA SER A 396 1.83 30.53 15.46
C SER A 396 1.94 32.02 15.10
N ARG A 397 1.09 32.53 14.19
CA ARG A 397 1.00 33.98 13.92
C ARG A 397 0.00 34.69 14.84
N ILE A 398 -0.97 33.97 15.41
CA ILE A 398 -1.96 34.55 16.34
C ILE A 398 -1.38 34.66 17.75
N THR A 399 -0.48 33.76 18.18
CA THR A 399 0.18 33.83 19.51
C THR A 399 1.32 34.84 19.63
N ASN A 400 1.75 35.47 18.54
CA ASN A 400 2.79 36.52 18.57
C ASN A 400 2.21 37.95 18.41
N GLN A 401 0.90 38.11 18.58
CA GLN A 401 0.21 39.42 18.57
C GLN A 401 -0.72 39.62 19.78
N ILE A 402 -0.41 39.00 20.93
CA ILE A 402 -1.04 39.34 22.22
C ILE A 402 0.03 39.89 23.15
#